data_AF-A0A961EUA3-F1
#
_entry.id   AF-A0A961EUA3-F1
#
_cell.length_a   1.000
_cell.length_b   1.000
_cell.length_c   1.000
_cell.angle_alpha   90.00
_cell.angle_beta   90.00
_cell.angle_gamma   90.00
#
_symmetry.space_group_name_H-M   'P 1'
#
loop_
_entity.id
_entity.type
_entity.pdbx_description
1 polymer ?
#
loop_
_entity_poly.entity_id
_entity_poly.type
_entity_poly.pdbx_seq_one_letter_code
_entity_poly.pdbx_strand_id
1 'polypeptide(L)'
;MDVTITHIDTACCLIEVEGFRILTDPVFDLPGHWYHHGWGAFSRKTSTPRLDAASLGRIDLVLLSHHQHKDNLDNAGKTILDRGMPVVSTRAAAKKLPNTTGLAPWETTELAINGRKLRITGTPCRHHPPFLPGFFSGPVTGFVLQWEGCTEAVYIS
;
A
#
# COMPACT_ATOMS: atom_id res chain seq x y z
N MET A 1 -22.59 -3.54 2.43
CA MET A 1 -21.29 -2.87 2.24
C MET A 1 -20.81 -3.21 0.85
N ASP A 2 -20.81 -2.24 -0.06
CA ASP A 2 -20.35 -2.47 -1.43
C ASP A 2 -18.87 -2.12 -1.50
N VAL A 3 -18.03 -3.15 -1.54
CA VAL A 3 -16.59 -3.03 -1.78
C VAL A 3 -16.28 -3.65 -3.13
N THR A 4 -15.67 -2.88 -4.01
CA THR A 4 -15.10 -3.40 -5.25
C THR A 4 -13.59 -3.45 -5.12
N ILE A 5 -12.99 -4.60 -5.41
CA ILE A 5 -11.54 -4.80 -5.41
C ILE A 5 -11.12 -5.23 -6.80
N THR A 6 -10.29 -4.41 -7.44
CA THR A 6 -9.64 -4.76 -8.70
C THR A 6 -8.18 -5.10 -8.42
N HIS A 7 -7.82 -6.38 -8.55
CA HIS A 7 -6.42 -6.81 -8.49
C HIS A 7 -5.70 -6.36 -9.77
N ILE A 8 -4.60 -5.64 -9.60
CA ILE A 8 -3.80 -5.09 -10.71
C ILE A 8 -2.60 -6.00 -10.95
N ASP A 9 -1.79 -6.20 -9.91
CA ASP A 9 -0.60 -7.06 -9.91
C ASP A 9 -0.09 -7.23 -8.48
N THR A 10 0.76 -8.22 -8.20
CA THR A 10 1.37 -8.46 -6.86
C THR A 10 0.39 -8.19 -5.70
N ALA A 11 0.72 -7.24 -4.79
CA ALA A 11 -0.12 -6.72 -3.72
C ALA A 11 -0.87 -5.43 -4.12
N CYS A 12 -0.73 -5.00 -5.37
CA CYS A 12 -1.38 -3.82 -5.93
C CYS A 12 -2.85 -4.10 -6.28
N CYS A 13 -3.74 -3.45 -5.55
CA CYS A 13 -5.18 -3.49 -5.75
C CYS A 13 -5.72 -2.06 -5.79
N LEU A 14 -6.70 -1.82 -6.65
CA LEU A 14 -7.60 -0.67 -6.53
C LEU A 14 -8.82 -1.09 -5.73
N ILE A 15 -9.03 -0.46 -4.58
CA ILE A 15 -10.16 -0.68 -3.69
C ILE A 15 -11.09 0.52 -3.78
N GLU A 16 -12.34 0.27 -4.13
CA GLU A 16 -13.39 1.28 -4.18
C GLU A 16 -14.43 0.99 -3.09
N VAL A 17 -14.57 1.91 -2.14
CA VAL A 17 -15.42 1.74 -0.95
C VAL A 17 -15.90 3.11 -0.45
N GLU A 18 -17.19 3.26 -0.20
CA GLU A 18 -17.81 4.54 0.25
C GLU A 18 -17.42 5.76 -0.60
N GLY A 19 -17.20 5.51 -1.89
CA GLY A 19 -16.75 6.51 -2.86
C GLY A 19 -15.30 6.98 -2.70
N PHE A 20 -14.51 6.37 -1.80
CA PHE A 20 -13.05 6.46 -1.80
C PHE A 20 -12.47 5.50 -2.84
N ARG A 21 -11.42 5.95 -3.55
CA ARG A 21 -10.58 5.13 -4.44
C ARG A 21 -9.19 5.00 -3.83
N ILE A 22 -8.86 3.81 -3.35
CA ILE A 22 -7.66 3.53 -2.57
C ILE A 22 -6.77 2.59 -3.38
N LEU A 23 -5.51 2.94 -3.56
CA LEU A 23 -4.52 2.09 -4.22
C LEU A 23 -3.62 1.44 -3.17
N THR A 24 -3.49 0.12 -3.19
CA THR A 24 -2.52 -0.59 -2.34
C THR A 24 -1.22 -0.80 -3.09
N ASP A 25 -0.09 -0.77 -2.38
CA ASP A 25 1.24 -1.25 -2.81
C ASP A 25 1.52 -1.10 -4.33
N PRO A 26 1.70 0.14 -4.83
CA PRO A 26 1.72 0.42 -6.27
C PRO A 26 2.85 -0.31 -7.02
N VAL A 27 2.49 -1.19 -7.96
CA VAL A 27 3.44 -1.94 -8.81
C VAL A 27 2.95 -1.95 -10.26
N PHE A 28 3.73 -1.34 -11.16
CA PHE A 28 3.36 -1.08 -12.56
C PHE A 28 4.49 -1.32 -13.59
N ASP A 29 5.67 -1.77 -13.17
CA ASP A 29 6.75 -2.17 -14.07
C ASP A 29 6.32 -3.38 -14.92
N LEU A 30 6.77 -3.43 -16.17
CA LEU A 30 6.57 -4.56 -17.07
C LEU A 30 7.37 -5.81 -16.64
N PRO A 31 7.03 -7.02 -17.12
CA PRO A 31 7.81 -8.21 -16.82
C PRO A 31 9.24 -8.10 -17.38
N GLY A 32 10.18 -8.75 -16.69
CA GLY A 32 11.59 -8.83 -17.10
C GLY A 32 12.55 -8.08 -16.17
N HIS A 33 12.05 -7.21 -15.30
CA HIS A 33 12.89 -6.57 -14.28
C HIS A 33 13.27 -7.55 -13.16
N TRP A 34 14.51 -7.43 -12.69
CA TRP A 34 14.98 -8.07 -11.47
C TRP A 34 14.96 -7.06 -10.32
N TYR A 35 14.42 -7.49 -9.20
CA TYR A 35 14.32 -6.70 -7.99
C TYR A 35 15.25 -7.26 -6.93
N HIS A 36 16.09 -6.39 -6.37
CA HIS A 36 17.00 -6.73 -5.28
C HIS A 36 16.40 -6.26 -3.96
N HIS A 37 16.27 -7.18 -3.00
CA HIS A 37 15.66 -6.93 -1.70
C HIS A 37 16.68 -6.86 -0.56
N GLY A 38 17.98 -6.82 -0.89
CA GLY A 38 19.08 -6.90 0.06
C GLY A 38 19.43 -8.33 0.44
N TRP A 39 20.56 -8.52 1.13
CA TRP A 39 20.99 -9.81 1.68
C TRP A 39 21.03 -10.99 0.70
N GLY A 40 21.28 -10.71 -0.60
CA GLY A 40 21.29 -11.72 -1.65
C GLY A 40 19.90 -12.16 -2.12
N ALA A 41 18.82 -11.64 -1.54
CA ALA A 41 17.46 -11.89 -1.99
C ALA A 41 17.15 -11.08 -3.25
N PHE A 42 16.60 -11.76 -4.24
CA PHE A 42 16.12 -11.16 -5.47
C PHE A 42 14.83 -11.82 -5.95
N SER A 43 14.04 -11.08 -6.72
CA SER A 43 12.86 -11.61 -7.40
C SER A 43 12.84 -11.12 -8.85
N ARG A 44 12.10 -11.83 -9.69
CA ARG A 44 11.88 -11.43 -11.09
C ARG A 44 10.42 -11.06 -11.28
N LYS A 45 10.17 -9.90 -11.87
CA LYS A 45 8.83 -9.51 -12.32
C LYS A 45 8.44 -10.38 -13.52
N THR A 46 7.35 -11.14 -13.39
CA THR A 46 6.90 -12.11 -14.41
C THR A 46 5.55 -11.75 -15.03
N SER A 47 4.72 -10.98 -14.33
CA SER A 47 3.40 -10.53 -14.79
C SER A 47 3.46 -9.13 -15.40
N THR A 48 2.53 -8.85 -16.30
CA THR A 48 2.19 -7.49 -16.72
C THR A 48 1.02 -7.01 -15.85
N PRO A 49 1.05 -5.76 -15.35
CA PRO A 49 -0.08 -5.18 -14.63
C PRO A 49 -1.35 -5.23 -15.46
N ARG A 50 -2.48 -5.60 -14.85
CA ARG A 50 -3.77 -5.71 -15.56
C ARG A 50 -4.39 -4.35 -15.91
N LEU A 51 -3.92 -3.28 -15.28
CA LEU A 51 -4.31 -1.90 -15.55
C LEU A 51 -3.07 -1.04 -15.68
N ASP A 52 -3.13 -0.08 -16.60
CA ASP A 52 -2.08 0.93 -16.75
C ASP A 52 -2.18 1.97 -15.65
N ALA A 53 -1.05 2.45 -15.15
CA ALA A 53 -1.01 3.53 -14.16
C ALA A 53 -1.75 4.80 -14.64
N ALA A 54 -1.79 5.04 -15.95
CA ALA A 54 -2.49 6.16 -16.58
C ALA A 54 -4.02 5.99 -16.59
N SER A 55 -4.55 4.76 -16.56
CA SER A 55 -5.98 4.49 -16.60
C SER A 55 -6.66 4.48 -15.23
N LEU A 56 -5.89 4.60 -14.14
CA LEU A 56 -6.40 4.55 -12.77
C LEU A 56 -7.36 5.69 -12.41
N GLY A 57 -7.35 6.79 -13.17
CA GLY A 57 -8.14 7.98 -12.86
C GLY A 57 -7.77 8.57 -11.50
N ARG A 58 -8.78 9.02 -10.74
CA ARG A 58 -8.60 9.61 -9.41
C ARG A 58 -8.20 8.52 -8.40
N ILE A 59 -7.16 8.81 -7.62
CA ILE A 59 -6.77 8.03 -6.44
C ILE A 59 -6.80 8.99 -5.25
N ASP A 60 -7.56 8.61 -4.23
CA ASP A 60 -7.80 9.41 -3.04
C ASP A 60 -6.76 9.14 -1.94
N LEU A 61 -6.23 7.91 -1.91
CA LEU A 61 -5.30 7.42 -0.89
C LEU A 61 -4.42 6.31 -1.46
N VAL A 62 -3.14 6.29 -1.08
CA VAL A 62 -2.28 5.11 -1.21
C VAL A 62 -2.09 4.47 0.17
N LEU A 63 -2.34 3.17 0.25
CA LEU A 63 -1.97 2.34 1.40
C LEU A 63 -0.72 1.54 1.01
N LEU A 64 0.40 1.89 1.63
CA LEU A 64 1.68 1.27 1.34
C LEU A 64 2.14 0.45 2.54
N SER A 65 2.10 -0.87 2.43
CA SER A 65 2.51 -1.79 3.50
C SER A 65 3.96 -1.56 3.90
N HIS A 66 4.84 -1.31 2.92
CA HIS A 66 6.25 -0.98 3.11
C HIS A 66 6.92 -0.46 1.82
N HIS A 67 7.97 0.35 1.96
CA HIS A 67 8.61 1.05 0.83
C HIS A 67 9.90 0.39 0.31
N GLN A 68 10.48 -0.54 1.09
CA GLN A 68 11.80 -1.09 0.82
C GLN A 68 11.82 -2.17 -0.27
N HIS A 69 10.69 -2.83 -0.55
CA HIS A 69 10.62 -3.91 -1.53
C HIS A 69 9.89 -3.49 -2.80
N LYS A 70 10.45 -3.89 -3.93
CA LYS A 70 9.97 -3.49 -5.26
C LYS A 70 8.71 -4.23 -5.70
N ASP A 71 8.41 -5.39 -5.13
CA ASP A 71 7.16 -6.11 -5.35
C ASP A 71 5.95 -5.48 -4.63
N ASN A 72 6.16 -4.43 -3.83
CA ASN A 72 5.11 -3.59 -3.22
C ASN A 72 5.24 -2.10 -3.59
N LEU A 73 6.41 -1.65 -4.06
CA LEU A 73 6.62 -0.29 -4.57
C LEU A 73 7.76 -0.25 -5.59
N ASP A 74 7.44 -0.54 -6.85
CA ASP A 74 8.42 -0.58 -7.94
C ASP A 74 8.80 0.82 -8.47
N ASN A 75 9.46 0.91 -9.63
CA ASN A 75 9.86 2.21 -10.17
C ASN A 75 8.65 2.99 -10.70
N ALA A 76 7.81 2.35 -11.52
CA ALA A 76 6.60 2.96 -12.06
C ALA A 76 5.60 3.33 -10.96
N GLY A 77 5.41 2.49 -9.94
CA GLY A 77 4.56 2.74 -8.79
C GLY A 77 4.99 3.94 -7.96
N LYS A 78 6.31 4.18 -7.81
CA LYS A 78 6.80 5.42 -7.16
C LYS A 78 6.34 6.68 -7.88
N THR A 79 6.29 6.67 -9.21
CA THR A 79 5.83 7.83 -9.98
C THR A 79 4.36 8.17 -9.76
N ILE A 80 3.56 7.21 -9.25
CA ILE A 80 2.17 7.49 -8.85
C ILE A 80 2.14 8.38 -7.61
N LEU A 81 3.08 8.20 -6.67
CA LEU A 81 3.15 9.01 -5.45
C LEU A 81 3.45 10.48 -5.75
N ASP A 82 4.14 10.76 -6.85
CA ASP A 82 4.46 12.11 -7.32
C ASP A 82 3.21 12.91 -7.73
N ARG A 83 2.05 12.25 -7.90
CA ARG A 83 0.76 12.91 -8.14
C ARG A 83 0.20 13.62 -6.89
N GLY A 84 0.83 13.42 -5.72
CA GLY A 84 0.58 14.24 -4.52
C GLY A 84 -0.58 13.79 -3.64
N MET A 85 -1.14 12.59 -3.84
CA MET A 85 -2.15 12.06 -2.92
C MET A 85 -1.53 11.71 -1.55
N PRO A 86 -2.33 11.67 -0.48
CA PRO A 86 -1.91 11.13 0.80
C PRO A 86 -1.47 9.67 0.69
N VAL A 87 -0.42 9.33 1.42
CA VAL A 87 0.05 7.95 1.60
C VAL A 87 -0.04 7.60 3.08
N VAL A 88 -0.51 6.40 3.41
CA VAL A 88 -0.44 5.87 4.77
C VAL A 88 0.42 4.61 4.76
N SER A 89 1.41 4.54 5.65
CA SER A 89 2.42 3.49 5.65
C SER A 89 3.06 3.30 7.03
N THR A 90 4.18 2.58 7.08
CA THR A 90 5.05 2.49 8.26
C THR A 90 5.70 3.83 8.59
N ARG A 91 6.08 4.03 9.85
CA ARG A 91 6.92 5.17 10.28
C ARG A 91 8.28 5.25 9.59
N ALA A 92 8.79 4.13 9.07
CA ALA A 92 10.03 4.13 8.30
C ALA A 92 9.82 4.72 6.89
N ALA A 93 8.72 4.35 6.22
CA ALA A 93 8.36 4.91 4.92
C ALA A 93 8.08 6.41 5.01
N ALA A 94 7.41 6.87 6.08
CA ALA A 94 7.13 8.29 6.31
C ALA A 94 8.39 9.18 6.43
N LYS A 95 9.55 8.60 6.78
CA LYS A 95 10.83 9.32 6.81
C LYS A 95 11.49 9.45 5.43
N LYS A 96 10.98 8.73 4.43
CA LYS A 96 11.62 8.55 3.11
C LYS A 96 10.76 8.99 1.95
N LEU A 97 9.45 8.99 2.12
CA LEU A 97 8.47 9.30 1.07
C LEU A 97 7.72 10.60 1.39
N PRO A 98 7.40 11.42 0.38
CA PRO A 98 6.59 12.62 0.56
C PRO A 98 5.14 12.25 0.90
N ASN A 99 4.39 13.20 1.48
CA ASN A 99 2.96 13.08 1.76
C ASN A 99 2.54 11.79 2.50
N THR A 100 3.44 11.24 3.32
CA THR A 100 3.27 9.94 3.95
C THR A 100 3.05 10.05 5.45
N THR A 101 1.90 9.60 5.92
CA THR A 101 1.62 9.39 7.34
C THR A 101 2.08 8.01 7.78
N GLY A 102 2.97 7.96 8.76
CA GLY A 102 3.50 6.72 9.31
C GLY A 102 2.78 6.28 10.57
N LEU A 103 2.21 5.08 10.57
CA LEU A 103 1.50 4.51 11.72
C LEU A 103 2.38 3.50 12.48
N ALA A 104 2.29 3.52 13.81
CA ALA A 104 2.64 2.41 14.68
C ALA A 104 1.51 1.37 14.71
N PRO A 105 1.77 0.13 15.19
CA PRO A 105 0.71 -0.85 15.40
C PRO A 105 -0.42 -0.29 16.26
N TRP A 106 -1.66 -0.44 15.77
CA TRP A 106 -2.91 0.04 16.34
C TRP A 106 -3.08 1.57 16.38
N GLU A 107 -2.11 2.32 15.86
CA GLU A 107 -2.27 3.75 15.64
C GLU A 107 -3.25 3.98 14.48
N THR A 108 -4.05 5.04 14.62
CA THR A 108 -5.12 5.37 13.67
C THR A 108 -4.89 6.75 13.08
N THR A 109 -5.22 6.90 11.80
CA THR A 109 -5.39 8.21 11.15
C THR A 109 -6.73 8.27 10.43
N GLU A 110 -7.15 9.46 10.04
CA GLU A 110 -8.40 9.69 9.33
C GLU A 110 -8.15 10.48 8.05
N LEU A 111 -8.79 10.05 6.96
CA LEU A 111 -8.87 10.78 5.71
C LEU A 111 -10.30 11.30 5.53
N ALA A 112 -10.44 12.60 5.29
CA ALA A 112 -11.73 13.23 5.04
C ALA A 112 -11.80 13.81 3.61
N ILE A 113 -12.76 13.35 2.81
CA ILE A 113 -12.98 13.80 1.43
C ILE A 113 -14.48 14.00 1.21
N ASN A 114 -14.88 15.18 0.73
CA ASN A 114 -16.27 15.51 0.39
C ASN A 114 -17.28 15.18 1.51
N GLY A 115 -16.92 15.46 2.77
CA GLY A 115 -17.76 15.20 3.94
C GLY A 115 -17.77 13.75 4.43
N ARG A 116 -17.09 12.82 3.74
CA ARG A 116 -16.93 11.42 4.16
C ARG A 116 -15.64 11.24 4.92
N LYS A 117 -15.63 10.33 5.91
CA LYS A 117 -14.46 10.02 6.72
C LYS A 117 -14.10 8.53 6.61
N LEU A 118 -12.84 8.28 6.29
CA LEU A 118 -12.22 6.95 6.31
C LEU A 118 -11.22 6.91 7.45
N ARG A 119 -11.44 6.00 8.40
CA ARG A 119 -10.53 5.66 9.47
C ARG A 119 -9.59 4.56 9.00
N ILE A 120 -8.29 4.77 9.15
CA ILE A 120 -7.24 3.82 8.80
C ILE A 120 -6.44 3.48 10.06
N THR A 121 -6.45 2.22 10.45
CA THR A 121 -5.68 1.71 11.59
C THR A 121 -4.55 0.83 11.09
N GLY A 122 -3.30 1.14 11.47
CA GLY A 122 -2.15 0.29 11.15
C GLY A 122 -2.18 -1.00 11.98
N THR A 123 -1.93 -2.16 11.39
CA THR A 123 -1.89 -3.44 12.10
C THR A 123 -0.47 -3.99 12.21
N PRO A 124 -0.13 -4.69 13.31
CA PRO A 124 1.17 -5.35 13.43
C PRO A 124 1.31 -6.44 12.37
N CYS A 125 2.43 -6.44 11.65
CA CYS A 125 2.77 -7.45 10.66
C CYS A 125 4.21 -7.92 10.83
N ARG A 126 4.51 -9.14 10.37
CA ARG A 126 5.86 -9.72 10.34
C ARG A 126 6.04 -10.48 9.03
N HIS A 127 6.94 -10.01 8.17
CA HIS A 127 7.26 -10.66 6.89
C HIS A 127 8.66 -11.29 6.87
N HIS A 128 9.10 -11.77 8.03
CA HIS A 128 10.31 -12.58 8.20
C HIS A 128 10.05 -13.76 9.13
N PRO A 129 10.83 -14.85 9.02
CA PRO A 129 10.80 -15.94 9.98
C PRO A 129 11.10 -15.46 11.41
N PRO A 130 10.45 -16.01 12.46
CA PRO A 130 10.67 -15.57 13.85
C PRO A 130 12.10 -15.70 14.35
N PHE A 131 12.87 -16.64 13.79
CA PHE A 131 14.27 -16.87 14.16
C PHE A 131 15.24 -15.91 13.45
N LEU A 132 14.79 -15.13 12.46
CA LEU A 132 15.59 -14.12 11.80
C LEU A 132 15.31 -12.73 12.41
N PRO A 133 16.35 -11.89 12.60
CA PRO A 133 16.16 -10.49 12.98
C PRO A 133 15.30 -9.71 11.97
N GLY A 134 14.45 -8.81 12.45
CA GLY A 134 13.53 -8.06 11.58
C GLY A 134 14.19 -7.08 10.61
N PHE A 135 15.46 -6.71 10.83
CA PHE A 135 16.18 -5.83 9.90
C PHE A 135 16.46 -6.48 8.54
N PHE A 136 16.34 -7.81 8.41
CA PHE A 136 16.52 -8.50 7.14
C PHE A 136 15.45 -8.13 6.09
N SER A 137 14.21 -7.92 6.53
CA SER A 137 13.07 -7.60 5.66
C SER A 137 12.53 -6.18 5.89
N GLY A 138 12.97 -5.52 6.96
CA GLY A 138 12.52 -4.18 7.34
C GLY A 138 11.17 -4.19 8.06
N PRO A 139 10.57 -3.02 8.32
CA PRO A 139 9.24 -2.92 8.89
C PRO A 139 8.15 -3.09 7.82
N VAL A 140 7.01 -3.65 8.21
CA VAL A 140 5.81 -3.80 7.40
C VAL A 140 4.57 -3.50 8.25
N THR A 141 3.52 -3.00 7.63
CA THR A 141 2.21 -2.79 8.26
C THR A 141 1.10 -3.33 7.38
N GLY A 142 0.03 -3.81 8.02
CA GLY A 142 -1.29 -3.98 7.38
C GLY A 142 -2.20 -2.82 7.77
N PHE A 143 -3.44 -2.85 7.29
CA PHE A 143 -4.42 -1.80 7.52
C PHE A 143 -5.80 -2.37 7.81
N VAL A 144 -6.51 -1.75 8.74
CA VAL A 144 -7.95 -1.91 8.94
C VAL A 144 -8.63 -0.60 8.53
N LEU A 145 -9.59 -0.70 7.62
CA LEU A 145 -10.37 0.42 7.14
C LEU A 145 -11.79 0.38 7.69
N GLN A 146 -12.22 1.51 8.24
CA GLN A 146 -13.56 1.70 8.80
C GLN A 146 -14.09 3.09 8.42
N TRP A 147 -15.41 3.24 8.37
CA TRP A 147 -16.07 4.51 8.08
C TRP A 147 -17.37 4.62 8.89
N GLU A 148 -17.99 5.78 8.84
CA GLU A 148 -19.23 6.05 9.57
C GLU A 148 -20.37 5.11 9.13
N GLY A 149 -21.05 4.50 10.09
CA GLY A 149 -22.12 3.52 9.83
C GLY A 149 -21.63 2.13 9.45
N CYS A 150 -20.32 1.90 9.31
CA CYS A 150 -19.78 0.57 9.04
C CYS A 150 -19.77 -0.30 10.29
N THR A 151 -20.45 -1.44 10.25
CA THR A 151 -20.42 -2.47 11.29
C THR A 151 -19.34 -3.53 11.05
N GLU A 152 -18.72 -3.51 9.86
CA GLU A 152 -17.66 -4.41 9.43
C GLU A 152 -16.35 -3.61 9.21
N ALA A 153 -15.33 -4.24 8.62
CA ALA A 153 -14.10 -3.55 8.25
C ALA A 153 -13.47 -4.22 7.02
N VAL A 154 -12.71 -3.44 6.24
CA VAL A 154 -11.80 -4.01 5.24
C VAL A 154 -10.44 -4.18 5.87
N TYR A 155 -9.94 -5.43 5.90
CA TYR A 155 -8.59 -5.73 6.37
C TYR A 155 -7.67 -6.00 5.19
N ILE A 156 -6.47 -5.41 5.22
CA ILE A 156 -5.43 -5.50 4.20
C ILE A 156 -4.13 -5.91 4.91
N SER A 157 -3.47 -6.95 4.43
CA SER A 157 -2.21 -7.46 4.97
C SER A 157 -1.26 -7.93 3.89
#